data_AF-A0A655ANW1-F1
#
_entry.id   AF-A0A655ANW1-F1
#
_cell.length_a   1.000
_cell.length_b   1.000
_cell.length_c   1.000
_cell.angle_alpha   90.00
_cell.angle_beta   90.00
_cell.angle_gamma   90.00
#
_symmetry.space_group_name_H-M   'P 1'
#
loop_
_entity.id
_entity.type
_entity.pdbx_description
1 polymer ?
#
loop_
_entity_poly.entity_id
_entity_poly.type
_entity_poly.pdbx_seq_one_letter_code
_entity_poly.pdbx_strand_id
1 'polypeptide(L)'
;MPPRSWRTDDVTPLGAHPNDPVGQGITIAPGKGPEFLIATTIMVPPGTPAQVVDDTVAREARRAPELAGRGHLVRLWALPDGPDGQRTLGLWRARDPGELMAILESLPLAGWMTIETTPLSPHPDDPIRMP
;
A
#
# COMPACT_ATOMS: atom_id res chain seq x y z
N MET A 1 17.81 8.25 -23.74
CA MET A 1 18.10 7.68 -22.39
C MET A 1 19.56 7.93 -22.06
N PRO A 2 19.90 8.36 -20.84
CA PRO A 2 21.30 8.41 -20.41
C PRO A 2 21.91 6.99 -20.36
N PRO A 3 23.24 6.85 -20.52
CA PRO A 3 23.91 5.55 -20.55
C PRO A 3 23.81 4.82 -19.19
N ARG A 4 23.71 3.48 -19.24
CA ARG A 4 23.61 2.60 -18.05
C ARG A 4 24.78 2.75 -17.08
N SER A 5 25.93 3.27 -17.52
CA SER A 5 27.09 3.56 -16.67
C SER A 5 26.86 4.67 -15.65
N TRP A 6 25.73 5.39 -15.71
CA TRP A 6 25.39 6.49 -14.81
C TRP A 6 24.19 6.21 -13.90
N ARG A 7 23.66 4.97 -13.90
CA ARG A 7 22.59 4.57 -12.97
C ARG A 7 23.10 3.54 -11.98
N THR A 8 22.88 3.81 -10.71
CA THR A 8 22.85 2.80 -9.66
C THR A 8 21.37 2.49 -9.45
N ASP A 9 20.90 1.38 -10.02
CA ASP A 9 19.54 0.90 -9.77
C ASP A 9 19.58 -0.03 -8.56
N ASP A 10 18.84 0.30 -7.51
CA ASP A 10 18.57 -0.62 -6.41
C ASP A 10 17.24 -1.32 -6.65
N VAL A 11 17.24 -2.66 -6.63
CA VAL A 11 16.11 -3.48 -7.09
C VAL A 11 15.52 -4.24 -5.91
N THR A 12 14.28 -3.90 -5.55
CA THR A 12 13.50 -4.65 -4.56
C THR A 12 12.40 -5.45 -5.25
N PRO A 13 12.37 -6.78 -5.15
CA PRO A 13 11.28 -7.58 -5.70
C PRO A 13 9.98 -7.33 -4.94
N LEU A 14 8.89 -7.12 -5.67
CA LEU A 14 7.54 -6.97 -5.12
C LEU A 14 6.81 -8.31 -5.16
N GLY A 15 6.55 -8.88 -3.98
CA GLY A 15 5.83 -10.14 -3.81
C GLY A 15 4.31 -9.96 -3.93
N ALA A 16 3.61 -11.06 -4.23
CA ALA A 16 2.15 -11.07 -4.20
C ALA A 16 1.64 -10.87 -2.77
N HIS A 17 0.64 -10.02 -2.59
CA HIS A 17 -0.04 -9.82 -1.32
C HIS A 17 -1.47 -10.36 -1.40
N PRO A 18 -1.96 -11.13 -0.41
CA PRO A 18 -3.31 -11.73 -0.46
C PRO A 18 -4.44 -10.69 -0.51
N ASN A 19 -4.18 -9.48 -0.01
CA ASN A 19 -5.11 -8.35 -0.03
C ASN A 19 -4.88 -7.39 -1.23
N ASP A 20 -4.09 -7.76 -2.24
CA ASP A 20 -3.96 -6.97 -3.47
C ASP A 20 -5.29 -6.97 -4.25
N PRO A 21 -5.86 -5.79 -4.57
CA PRO A 21 -7.14 -5.73 -5.28
C PRO A 21 -7.14 -6.47 -6.62
N VAL A 22 -6.06 -6.34 -7.40
CA VAL A 22 -5.92 -7.02 -8.69
C VAL A 22 -5.77 -8.52 -8.49
N GLY A 23 -4.95 -8.95 -7.55
CA GLY A 23 -4.83 -10.37 -7.16
C GLY A 23 -6.14 -11.00 -6.69
N GLN A 24 -7.04 -10.22 -6.11
CA GLN A 24 -8.38 -10.65 -5.68
C GLN A 24 -9.45 -10.54 -6.79
N GLY A 25 -9.09 -10.08 -8.00
CA GLY A 25 -10.04 -9.89 -9.11
C GLY A 25 -11.02 -8.73 -8.91
N ILE A 26 -10.69 -7.77 -8.03
CA ILE A 26 -11.53 -6.62 -7.74
C ILE A 26 -11.36 -5.59 -8.85
N THR A 27 -12.47 -5.19 -9.46
CA THR A 27 -12.46 -4.04 -10.37
C THR A 27 -12.32 -2.77 -9.56
N ILE A 28 -11.17 -2.12 -9.67
CA ILE A 28 -10.87 -0.89 -8.95
C ILE A 28 -11.66 0.25 -9.61
N ALA A 29 -12.48 0.94 -8.84
CA ALA A 29 -13.13 2.15 -9.33
C ALA A 29 -12.06 3.21 -9.66
N PRO A 30 -12.19 4.00 -10.75
CA PRO A 30 -11.25 5.08 -11.02
C PRO A 30 -11.34 6.12 -9.89
N GLY A 31 -10.42 6.02 -8.92
CA GLY A 31 -10.33 6.96 -7.82
C GLY A 31 -9.96 8.35 -8.32
N LYS A 32 -10.28 9.39 -7.55
CA LYS A 32 -9.94 10.79 -7.85
C LYS A 32 -8.84 11.28 -6.91
N GLY A 33 -7.99 12.17 -7.42
CA GLY A 33 -6.94 12.83 -6.62
C GLY A 33 -5.53 12.25 -6.82
N PRO A 34 -4.53 12.83 -6.13
CA PRO A 34 -3.14 12.39 -6.20
C PRO A 34 -2.93 10.94 -5.74
N GLU A 35 -1.84 10.37 -6.22
CA GLU A 35 -1.39 9.03 -5.84
C GLU A 35 -0.31 9.12 -4.77
N PHE A 36 -0.25 8.11 -3.93
CA PHE A 36 0.73 7.99 -2.86
C PHE A 36 1.27 6.57 -2.84
N LEU A 37 2.60 6.45 -2.80
CA LEU A 37 3.25 5.18 -2.53
C LEU A 37 3.49 5.10 -1.02
N ILE A 38 2.97 4.04 -0.41
CA ILE A 38 3.03 3.85 1.03
C ILE A 38 3.79 2.57 1.34
N ALA A 39 4.94 2.70 2.00
CA ALA A 39 5.61 1.58 2.63
C ALA A 39 5.10 1.46 4.07
N THR A 40 4.79 0.23 4.48
CA THR A 40 4.27 -0.05 5.82
C THR A 40 5.06 -1.20 6.44
N THR A 41 5.47 -1.02 7.68
CA THR A 41 6.04 -2.08 8.54
C THR A 41 5.06 -2.36 9.66
N ILE A 42 4.67 -3.62 9.84
CA ILE A 42 3.71 -4.04 10.88
C ILE A 42 4.49 -4.63 12.06
N MET A 43 4.33 -4.01 13.23
CA MET A 43 4.93 -4.42 14.50
C MET A 43 3.84 -4.75 15.51
N VAL A 44 3.60 -6.05 15.72
CA VAL A 44 2.65 -6.51 16.75
C VAL A 44 3.26 -6.27 18.13
N PRO A 45 2.55 -5.59 19.05
CA PRO A 45 3.07 -5.35 20.40
C PRO A 45 3.40 -6.66 21.14
N PRO A 46 4.52 -6.72 21.87
CA PRO A 46 4.87 -7.89 22.67
C PRO A 46 3.76 -8.27 23.65
N GLY A 47 3.45 -9.56 23.75
CA GLY A 47 2.39 -10.06 24.63
C GLY A 47 0.96 -9.94 24.08
N THR A 48 0.78 -9.46 22.85
CA THR A 48 -0.53 -9.50 22.18
C THR A 48 -0.96 -10.96 21.98
N PRO A 49 -2.14 -11.37 22.48
CA PRO A 49 -2.62 -12.74 22.30
C PRO A 49 -2.82 -13.08 20.81
N ALA A 50 -2.47 -14.31 20.40
CA ALA A 50 -2.58 -14.75 19.01
C ALA A 50 -3.98 -14.52 18.41
N GLN A 51 -5.03 -14.80 19.19
CA GLN A 51 -6.41 -14.54 18.76
C GLN A 51 -6.67 -13.06 18.44
N VAL A 52 -6.10 -12.13 19.19
CA VAL A 52 -6.25 -10.68 18.93
C VAL A 52 -5.51 -10.28 17.65
N VAL A 53 -4.35 -10.90 17.40
CA VAL A 53 -3.60 -10.72 16.14
C VAL A 53 -4.44 -11.21 14.97
N ASP A 54 -4.92 -12.46 15.03
CA ASP A 54 -5.71 -13.09 13.98
C ASP A 54 -7.00 -12.30 13.70
N ASP A 55 -7.74 -11.89 14.73
CA ASP A 55 -8.95 -11.08 14.60
C ASP A 55 -8.69 -9.71 13.96
N THR A 56 -7.53 -9.11 14.25
CA THR A 56 -7.17 -7.80 13.68
C THR A 56 -6.73 -7.93 12.23
N VAL A 57 -5.92 -8.95 11.90
CA VAL A 57 -5.53 -9.28 10.52
C VAL A 57 -6.76 -9.65 9.68
N ALA A 58 -7.72 -10.40 10.23
CA ALA A 58 -8.96 -10.74 9.53
C ALA A 58 -9.82 -9.51 9.23
N ARG A 59 -9.88 -8.53 10.15
CA ARG A 59 -10.56 -7.26 9.91
C ARG A 59 -9.83 -6.43 8.85
N GLU A 60 -8.50 -6.40 8.87
CA GLU A 60 -7.69 -5.72 7.84
C GLU A 60 -7.97 -6.30 6.45
N ALA A 61 -7.98 -7.63 6.34
CA ALA A 61 -8.26 -8.32 5.08
C ALA A 61 -9.65 -8.02 4.52
N ARG A 62 -10.65 -7.76 5.39
CA ARG A 62 -11.99 -7.31 4.97
C ARG A 62 -12.02 -5.84 4.57
N ARG A 63 -11.14 -5.02 5.13
CA ARG A 63 -11.10 -3.57 4.84
C ARG A 63 -10.48 -3.26 3.48
N ALA A 64 -9.49 -4.04 3.05
CA ALA A 64 -8.83 -3.87 1.75
C ALA A 64 -9.79 -3.85 0.54
N PRO A 65 -10.72 -4.81 0.35
CA PRO A 65 -11.65 -4.79 -0.77
C PRO A 65 -12.63 -3.59 -0.72
N GLU A 66 -13.03 -3.14 0.47
CA GLU A 66 -13.88 -1.94 0.61
C GLU A 66 -13.17 -0.69 0.11
N LEU A 67 -11.89 -0.54 0.45
CA LEU A 67 -11.06 0.59 0.02
C LEU A 67 -10.77 0.53 -1.48
N ALA A 68 -10.56 -0.66 -2.02
CA ALA A 68 -10.39 -0.87 -3.45
C ALA A 68 -11.65 -0.54 -4.25
N GLY A 69 -12.83 -0.97 -3.77
CA GLY A 69 -14.12 -0.66 -4.38
C GLY A 69 -14.43 0.85 -4.39
N ARG A 70 -13.87 1.60 -3.45
CA ARG A 70 -13.94 3.07 -3.41
C ARG A 70 -12.83 3.78 -4.22
N GLY A 71 -11.91 3.01 -4.80
CA GLY A 71 -10.79 3.53 -5.59
C GLY A 71 -9.65 4.12 -4.75
N HIS A 72 -9.57 3.81 -3.45
CA HIS A 72 -8.52 4.28 -2.56
C HIS A 72 -7.30 3.38 -2.53
N LEU A 73 -7.49 2.06 -2.41
CA LEU A 73 -6.41 1.09 -2.52
C LEU A 73 -6.33 0.61 -3.96
N VAL A 74 -5.26 0.97 -4.68
CA VAL A 74 -5.08 0.66 -6.10
C VAL A 74 -4.30 -0.63 -6.28
N ARG A 75 -3.19 -0.80 -5.56
CA ARG A 75 -2.36 -2.01 -5.56
C ARG A 75 -1.74 -2.24 -4.20
N LEU A 76 -1.43 -3.50 -3.90
CA LEU A 76 -0.72 -3.88 -2.69
C LEU A 76 0.28 -5.00 -3.00
N TRP A 77 1.48 -4.89 -2.46
CA TRP A 77 2.56 -5.85 -2.62
C TRP A 77 3.15 -6.22 -1.26
N ALA A 78 3.63 -7.45 -1.15
CA ALA A 78 4.50 -7.85 -0.06
C ALA A 78 5.92 -7.40 -0.38
N LEU A 79 6.62 -6.83 0.60
CA LEU A 79 8.05 -6.59 0.53
C LEU A 79 8.79 -7.72 1.25
N PRO A 80 10.08 -7.95 0.95
CA PRO A 80 10.90 -8.85 1.77
C PRO A 80 10.80 -8.45 3.25
N ASP A 81 10.69 -9.42 4.15
CA ASP A 81 10.59 -9.13 5.58
C ASP A 81 11.80 -8.31 6.04
N GLY A 82 11.53 -7.32 6.89
CA GLY A 82 12.56 -6.52 7.54
C GLY A 82 12.95 -7.13 8.89
N PRO A 83 14.03 -6.64 9.53
CA PRO A 83 14.35 -7.03 10.91
C PRO A 83 13.21 -6.69 11.89
N ASP A 84 12.41 -5.68 11.55
CA ASP A 84 11.36 -5.13 12.40
C ASP A 84 9.96 -5.72 12.13
N GLY A 85 9.81 -6.62 11.14
CA GLY A 85 8.54 -7.31 10.87
C GLY A 85 8.15 -7.38 9.40
N GLN A 86 6.88 -7.77 9.18
CA GLN A 86 6.29 -7.89 7.85
C GLN A 86 6.16 -6.51 7.21
N ARG A 87 6.55 -6.42 5.94
CA ARG A 87 6.53 -5.17 5.19
C ARG A 87 5.63 -5.27 3.96
N THR A 88 4.93 -4.18 3.68
CA THR A 88 4.07 -4.05 2.49
C THR A 88 4.33 -2.74 1.78
N LEU A 89 4.10 -2.74 0.47
CA LEU A 89 4.09 -1.53 -0.36
C LEU A 89 2.70 -1.40 -0.97
N GLY A 90 2.04 -0.26 -0.78
CA GLY A 90 0.73 0.02 -1.35
C GLY A 90 0.77 1.23 -2.29
N LEU A 91 0.04 1.14 -3.40
CA LEU A 91 -0.31 2.30 -4.22
C LEU A 91 -1.72 2.76 -3.81
N TRP A 92 -1.80 3.99 -3.32
CA TRP A 92 -3.01 4.59 -2.77
C TRP A 92 -3.42 5.83 -3.55
N ARG A 93 -4.71 6.16 -3.48
CA ARG A 93 -5.27 7.39 -4.02
C ARG A 93 -6.24 8.02 -3.02
N ALA A 94 -6.14 9.33 -2.86
CA ALA A 94 -7.03 10.13 -2.03
C ALA A 94 -7.18 11.51 -2.65
N ARG A 95 -8.22 12.25 -2.26
CA ARG A 95 -8.48 13.63 -2.71
C ARG A 95 -7.35 14.57 -2.30
N ASP A 96 -6.82 14.39 -1.09
CA ASP A 96 -5.77 15.20 -0.49
C ASP A 96 -5.04 14.40 0.62
N PRO A 97 -3.91 14.89 1.15
CA PRO A 97 -3.19 14.20 2.23
C PRO A 97 -4.01 14.00 3.52
N GLY A 98 -4.99 14.86 3.81
CA GLY A 98 -5.83 14.74 5.00
C GLY A 98 -6.80 13.57 4.89
N GLU A 99 -7.42 13.38 3.73
CA GLU A 99 -8.22 12.18 3.46
C GLU A 99 -7.38 10.91 3.51
N LEU A 100 -6.17 10.94 2.96
CA LEU A 100 -5.26 9.79 3.02
C LEU A 100 -4.98 9.40 4.48
N MET A 101 -4.63 10.37 5.32
CA MET A 101 -4.35 10.15 6.74
C MET A 101 -5.57 9.53 7.44
N ALA A 102 -6.77 10.06 7.22
CA ALA A 102 -7.99 9.52 7.81
C ALA A 102 -8.29 8.08 7.34
N ILE A 103 -7.99 7.74 6.08
CA ILE A 103 -8.12 6.37 5.57
C ILE A 103 -7.15 5.43 6.30
N LEU A 104 -5.88 5.82 6.42
CA LEU A 104 -4.84 5.00 7.06
C LEU A 104 -5.10 4.81 8.56
N GLU A 105 -5.54 5.86 9.25
CA GLU A 105 -5.95 5.78 10.66
C GLU A 105 -7.18 4.88 10.86
N SER A 106 -8.01 4.71 9.83
CA SER A 106 -9.17 3.80 9.88
C SER A 106 -8.82 2.32 9.72
N LEU A 107 -7.57 2.00 9.36
CA LEU A 107 -7.16 0.61 9.17
C LEU A 107 -7.14 -0.13 10.52
N PRO A 108 -7.69 -1.35 10.60
CA PRO A 108 -7.62 -2.18 11.81
C PRO A 108 -6.22 -2.33 12.40
N LEU A 109 -5.19 -2.38 11.55
CA LEU A 109 -3.79 -2.48 11.97
C LEU A 109 -3.11 -1.13 12.25
N ALA A 110 -3.78 0.02 12.13
CA ALA A 110 -3.15 1.34 12.21
C ALA A 110 -2.29 1.54 13.48
N GLY A 111 -2.72 1.01 14.62
CA GLY A 111 -1.97 1.08 15.88
C GLY A 111 -0.68 0.24 15.93
N TRP A 112 -0.45 -0.64 14.94
CA TRP A 112 0.72 -1.51 14.81
C TRP A 112 1.58 -1.14 13.60
N MET A 113 1.21 -0.10 12.85
CA MET A 113 1.86 0.26 11.59
C MET A 113 2.85 1.41 11.79
N THR A 114 4.06 1.25 11.27
CA THR A 114 4.91 2.37 10.88
C THR A 114 4.69 2.63 9.39
N ILE A 115 4.39 3.88 9.05
CA ILE A 115 4.03 4.27 7.68
C ILE A 115 5.03 5.30 7.14
N GLU A 116 5.57 5.02 5.97
CA GLU A 116 6.34 5.97 5.17
C GLU A 116 5.54 6.32 3.91
N THR A 117 5.23 7.61 3.75
CA THR A 117 4.42 8.09 2.63
C THR A 117 5.28 8.86 1.64
N THR A 118 5.22 8.44 0.37
CA THR A 118 5.82 9.14 -0.76
C THR A 118 4.70 9.68 -1.67
N PRO A 119 4.45 11.00 -1.70
CA PRO A 119 3.53 11.60 -2.64
C PRO A 119 4.03 11.39 -4.08
N LEU A 120 3.14 10.97 -4.98
CA LEU A 120 3.45 10.77 -6.38
C LEU A 120 2.83 11.87 -7.23
N SER A 121 3.53 12.24 -8.30
CA SER A 121 3.02 13.12 -9.34
C SER A 121 3.03 12.38 -10.67
N PRO A 122 2.03 12.63 -11.54
CA PRO A 122 2.02 12.06 -12.87
C PRO A 122 3.28 12.41 -13.65
N HIS A 123 3.87 11.42 -14.32
CA HIS A 123 4.96 11.68 -15.26
C HIS A 123 4.37 12.18 -16.60
N PRO A 124 4.98 13.17 -17.29
CA PRO A 124 4.51 13.61 -18.60
C PRO A 124 4.45 12.47 -19.63
N ASP A 125 5.37 11.50 -19.51
CA ASP A 125 5.43 10.31 -20.36
C ASP A 125 4.75 9.06 -19.75
N ASP A 126 3.77 9.25 -18.85
CA ASP A 126 2.99 8.13 -18.31
C ASP A 126 2.20 7.44 -19.44
N PRO A 127 2.49 6.16 -19.78
CA PRO A 127 1.89 5.48 -20.91
C PRO A 127 0.37 5.29 -20.79
N ILE A 128 -0.19 5.37 -19.57
CA ILE A 128 -1.65 5.31 -19.36
C ILE A 128 -2.31 6.65 -19.71
N ARG A 129 -1.53 7.73 -19.76
CA ARG A 129 -1.99 9.10 -20.06
C ARG A 129 -1.58 9.58 -21.45
N MET A 130 -0.72 8.83 -22.14
CA MET A 130 -0.39 9.08 -23.54
C MET A 130 -1.59 8.73 -24.44
N PRO A 131 -1.94 9.59 -25.42
CA PRO A 131 -3.08 9.39 -26.31
C PRO A 131 -2.89 8.24 -27.31
#